data_AF-A0A2G8KEC9-F1
#
_entry.id   AF-A0A2G8KEC9-F1
#
_cell.length_a   1.000
_cell.length_b   1.000
_cell.length_c   1.000
_cell.angle_alpha   90.00
_cell.angle_beta   90.00
_cell.angle_gamma   90.00
#
_symmetry.space_group_name_H-M   'P 1'
#
loop_
_entity.id
_entity.type
_entity.pdbx_description
1 polymer ?
#
loop_
_entity_poly.entity_id
_entity_poly.type
_entity_poly.pdbx_seq_one_letter_code
_entity_poly.pdbx_strand_id
1 'polypeptide(L)'
;MVSVAVTPNGLADAVVENQFVLPEEKQMKFCDFVACLENQEENRGIYYIQKQNSNLTLEFPELLEDVDGEISWASEAFVANIYIVKNDIFHLFSITVHKDHFENLYVVITGVKHFILHPPTDQPFIPYEMYPVASYKETYPGEFKVEPNETGDKVKWIPVDPLKPDLGKWPLYGKARPIHCSLHPGEMLYLPSMWYHHVRQGEGTIAVNYWYDMEFDIKFNYFQFVEKLLSTVNDDR
;
A
#
# COMPACT_ATOMS: atom_id res chain seq x y z
N MET A 1 -6.65 -21.91 -0.51
CA MET A 1 -5.27 -21.41 -0.35
C MET A 1 -5.35 -19.91 -0.51
N VAL A 2 -4.51 -19.17 0.21
CA VAL A 2 -4.52 -17.70 0.20
C VAL A 2 -3.14 -17.19 -0.19
N SER A 3 -3.10 -16.06 -0.91
CA SER A 3 -1.90 -15.30 -1.22
C SER A 3 -1.46 -14.50 0.00
N VAL A 4 -0.31 -14.86 0.57
CA VAL A 4 0.31 -14.17 1.71
C VAL A 4 1.59 -13.52 1.27
N ALA A 5 1.71 -12.22 1.52
CA ALA A 5 2.95 -11.48 1.32
C ALA A 5 3.80 -11.54 2.58
N VAL A 6 5.12 -11.69 2.39
CA VAL A 6 6.09 -11.85 3.47
C VAL A 6 7.28 -10.92 3.24
N THR A 7 7.66 -10.18 4.28
CA THR A 7 8.83 -9.28 4.28
C THR A 7 9.63 -9.42 5.58
N PRO A 8 10.93 -9.09 5.59
CA PRO A 8 11.74 -9.13 6.80
C PRO A 8 11.38 -8.03 7.81
N ASN A 9 10.76 -6.94 7.36
CA ASN A 9 10.61 -5.70 8.12
C ASN A 9 9.18 -5.11 8.06
N GLY A 10 8.25 -5.77 7.35
CA GLY A 10 6.87 -5.31 7.17
C GLY A 10 6.69 -4.24 6.10
N LEU A 11 7.78 -3.81 5.44
CA LEU A 11 7.74 -2.83 4.35
C LEU A 11 7.56 -3.57 3.02
N ALA A 12 6.31 -3.64 2.57
CA ALA A 12 5.98 -4.05 1.21
C ALA A 12 6.17 -2.86 0.26
N ASP A 13 6.52 -3.14 -1.00
CA ASP A 13 6.46 -2.14 -2.08
C ASP A 13 7.20 -0.86 -1.71
N ALA A 14 8.47 -1.02 -1.32
CA ALA A 14 9.28 0.02 -0.70
C ALA A 14 10.66 0.15 -1.34
N VAL A 15 11.26 1.33 -1.21
CA VAL A 15 12.64 1.57 -1.64
C VAL A 15 13.60 1.07 -0.56
N VAL A 16 14.40 0.06 -0.89
CA VAL A 16 15.43 -0.52 -0.01
C VAL A 16 16.74 -0.56 -0.79
N GLU A 17 17.81 0.00 -0.22
CA GLU A 17 19.15 0.01 -0.82
C GLU A 17 19.19 0.44 -2.31
N ASN A 18 18.37 1.45 -2.65
CA ASN A 18 18.24 1.99 -4.02
C ASN A 18 17.59 1.03 -5.04
N GLN A 19 16.77 0.09 -4.56
CA GLN A 19 15.91 -0.78 -5.36
C GLN A 19 14.47 -0.67 -4.86
N PHE A 20 13.50 -0.83 -5.74
CA PHE A 20 12.11 -0.99 -5.35
C PHE A 20 11.86 -2.47 -5.10
N VAL A 21 11.61 -2.84 -3.84
CA VAL A 21 11.55 -4.24 -3.41
C VAL A 21 10.11 -4.65 -3.13
N LEU A 22 9.65 -5.61 -3.91
CA LEU A 22 8.36 -6.29 -3.74
C LEU A 22 8.45 -7.33 -2.61
N PRO A 23 7.34 -7.61 -1.90
CA PRO A 23 7.31 -8.71 -0.94
C PRO A 23 7.48 -10.07 -1.62
N GLU A 24 7.88 -11.10 -0.86
CA GLU A 24 7.74 -12.48 -1.33
C GLU A 24 6.27 -12.89 -1.23
N GLU A 25 5.68 -13.37 -2.33
CA GLU A 25 4.34 -13.98 -2.29
C GLU A 25 4.42 -15.49 -2.08
N LYS A 26 3.66 -15.98 -1.10
CA LYS A 26 3.52 -17.40 -0.79
C LYS A 26 2.06 -17.83 -0.85
N GLN A 27 1.83 -19.02 -1.39
CA GLN A 27 0.55 -19.71 -1.30
C GLN A 27 0.57 -20.60 -0.06
N MET A 28 -0.34 -20.35 0.89
CA MET A 28 -0.48 -21.19 2.09
C MET A 28 -1.95 -21.40 2.46
N LYS A 29 -2.22 -22.33 3.40
CA LYS A 29 -3.56 -22.45 3.97
C LYS A 29 -3.80 -21.27 4.92
N PHE A 30 -5.05 -20.84 5.03
CA PHE A 30 -5.41 -19.76 5.95
C PHE A 30 -5.08 -20.12 7.40
N CYS A 31 -5.26 -21.37 7.82
CA CYS A 31 -4.87 -21.82 9.16
C CYS A 31 -3.36 -21.69 9.44
N ASP A 32 -2.52 -21.94 8.42
CA ASP A 32 -1.07 -21.80 8.57
C ASP A 32 -0.69 -20.32 8.69
N PHE A 33 -1.35 -19.45 7.93
CA PHE A 33 -1.22 -18.00 8.06
C PHE A 33 -1.64 -17.50 9.44
N VAL A 34 -2.77 -17.96 9.98
CA VAL A 34 -3.22 -17.61 11.34
C VAL A 34 -2.20 -18.08 12.37
N ALA A 35 -1.66 -19.30 12.23
CA ALA A 35 -0.60 -19.79 13.10
C ALA A 35 0.67 -18.92 13.02
N CYS A 36 1.01 -18.38 11.84
CA CYS A 36 2.11 -17.42 11.69
C CYS A 36 1.84 -16.10 12.43
N LEU A 37 0.60 -15.59 12.37
CA LEU A 37 0.18 -14.38 13.10
C LEU A 37 0.18 -14.59 14.62
N GLU A 38 -0.21 -15.77 15.09
CA GLU A 38 -0.25 -16.10 16.52
C GLU A 38 1.14 -16.29 17.12
N ASN A 39 2.08 -16.87 16.37
CA ASN A 39 3.45 -17.18 16.82
C ASN A 39 4.48 -16.19 16.25
N GLN A 40 4.12 -14.90 16.14
CA GLN A 40 4.96 -13.91 15.46
C GLN A 40 6.36 -13.74 16.10
N GLU A 41 6.50 -13.92 17.42
CA GLU A 41 7.82 -13.87 18.10
C GLU A 41 8.78 -14.97 17.63
N GLU A 42 8.24 -16.12 17.19
CA GLU A 42 9.02 -17.22 16.63
C GLU A 42 9.25 -17.05 15.12
N ASN A 43 8.39 -16.28 14.46
CA ASN A 43 8.47 -15.97 13.04
C ASN A 43 9.33 -14.73 12.80
N ARG A 44 10.50 -14.93 12.21
CA ARG A 44 11.41 -13.84 11.83
C ARG A 44 10.94 -13.01 10.62
N GLY A 45 9.95 -13.50 9.87
CA GLY A 45 9.30 -12.77 8.78
C GLY A 45 7.95 -12.20 9.21
N ILE A 46 7.53 -11.10 8.58
CA ILE A 46 6.23 -10.46 8.81
C ILE A 46 5.28 -10.87 7.69
N TYR A 47 4.18 -11.50 8.08
CA TYR A 47 3.18 -12.08 7.19
C TYR A 47 1.92 -11.22 7.15
N TYR A 48 1.37 -10.98 5.97
CA TYR A 48 0.12 -10.25 5.80
C TYR A 48 -0.58 -10.63 4.51
N ILE A 49 -1.90 -10.48 4.52
CA ILE A 49 -2.74 -10.59 3.34
C ILE A 49 -3.01 -9.17 2.87
N GLN A 50 -2.58 -8.84 1.65
CA GLN A 50 -2.74 -7.50 1.07
C GLN A 50 -2.99 -7.49 -0.43
N LYS A 51 -3.15 -8.65 -1.07
CA LYS A 51 -3.19 -8.76 -2.52
C LYS A 51 -4.37 -7.96 -3.09
N GLN A 52 -4.06 -6.92 -3.86
CA GLN A 52 -5.03 -5.97 -4.40
C GLN A 52 -5.54 -6.40 -5.77
N ASN A 53 -6.14 -7.59 -5.84
CA ASN A 53 -6.67 -8.15 -7.08
C ASN A 53 -7.91 -9.01 -6.79
N SER A 54 -8.91 -8.41 -6.15
CA SER A 54 -10.16 -9.07 -5.78
C SER A 54 -9.95 -10.30 -4.88
N ASN A 55 -8.97 -10.23 -3.97
CA ASN A 55 -8.64 -11.39 -3.13
C ASN A 55 -9.79 -11.78 -2.20
N LEU A 56 -10.67 -10.85 -1.81
CA LEU A 56 -11.86 -11.17 -1.02
C LEU A 56 -12.78 -12.11 -1.78
N THR A 57 -13.11 -11.81 -3.03
CA THR A 57 -14.03 -12.64 -3.83
C THR A 57 -13.39 -13.92 -4.33
N LEU A 58 -12.08 -13.91 -4.62
CA LEU A 58 -11.37 -15.03 -5.20
C LEU A 58 -10.79 -16.02 -4.17
N GLU A 59 -10.36 -15.52 -3.01
CA GLU A 59 -9.64 -16.32 -2.00
C GLU A 59 -10.43 -16.52 -0.70
N PHE A 60 -11.47 -15.70 -0.46
CA PHE A 60 -12.33 -15.74 0.74
C PHE A 60 -13.84 -15.68 0.41
N PRO A 61 -14.35 -16.49 -0.53
CA PRO A 61 -15.76 -16.46 -0.91
C PRO A 61 -16.72 -16.72 0.27
N GLU A 62 -16.29 -17.47 1.28
CA GLU A 62 -17.05 -17.73 2.50
C GLU A 62 -17.33 -16.48 3.35
N LEU A 63 -16.52 -15.42 3.22
CA LEU A 63 -16.70 -14.17 3.95
C LEU A 63 -17.64 -13.20 3.25
N LEU A 64 -18.06 -13.48 2.01
CA LEU A 64 -18.95 -12.61 1.25
C LEU A 64 -20.38 -12.52 1.82
N GLU A 65 -20.77 -13.45 2.68
CA GLU A 65 -22.05 -13.35 3.42
C GLU A 65 -21.97 -12.37 4.60
N ASP A 66 -20.75 -12.07 5.07
CA ASP A 66 -20.50 -11.21 6.24
C ASP A 66 -20.18 -9.75 5.86
N VAL A 67 -19.94 -9.48 4.57
CA VAL A 67 -19.63 -8.15 4.05
C VAL A 67 -20.43 -7.87 2.79
N ASP A 68 -20.80 -6.61 2.57
CA ASP A 68 -21.48 -6.23 1.34
C ASP A 68 -20.54 -6.47 0.14
N GLY A 69 -20.99 -7.20 -0.89
CA GLY A 69 -20.21 -7.41 -2.11
C GLY A 69 -20.04 -6.12 -2.93
N GLU A 70 -20.97 -5.18 -2.78
CA GLU A 70 -20.93 -3.83 -3.34
C GLU A 70 -21.56 -2.84 -2.36
N ILE A 71 -21.09 -1.59 -2.35
CA ILE A 71 -21.68 -0.55 -1.53
C ILE A 71 -22.88 0.05 -2.26
N SER A 72 -24.10 -0.25 -1.82
CA SER A 72 -25.35 0.09 -2.55
C SER A 72 -25.52 1.55 -3.02
N TRP A 73 -24.92 2.52 -2.32
CA TRP A 73 -24.95 3.94 -2.67
C TRP A 73 -23.78 4.41 -3.56
N ALA A 74 -22.75 3.57 -3.74
CA ALA A 74 -21.61 3.78 -4.63
C ALA A 74 -21.62 2.69 -5.71
N SER A 75 -22.06 3.04 -6.91
CA SER A 75 -22.33 2.06 -7.97
C SER A 75 -21.07 1.52 -8.64
N GLU A 76 -21.09 0.22 -8.95
CA GLU A 76 -20.11 -0.56 -9.76
C GLU A 76 -18.69 -0.69 -9.17
N ALA A 77 -18.58 -1.35 -8.00
CA ALA A 77 -17.26 -1.73 -7.47
C ALA A 77 -16.59 -2.74 -8.43
N PHE A 78 -15.41 -2.40 -8.90
CA PHE A 78 -14.63 -3.24 -9.82
C PHE A 78 -13.85 -4.32 -9.07
N VAL A 79 -13.34 -4.00 -7.88
CA VAL A 79 -12.48 -4.87 -7.08
C VAL A 79 -12.84 -4.72 -5.60
N ALA A 80 -12.94 -5.83 -4.87
CA ALA A 80 -13.06 -5.85 -3.41
C ALA A 80 -11.88 -6.62 -2.80
N ASN A 81 -11.12 -6.00 -1.90
CA ASN A 81 -9.95 -6.65 -1.26
C ASN A 81 -10.11 -6.72 0.25
N ILE A 82 -9.53 -7.76 0.85
CA ILE A 82 -9.39 -7.92 2.29
C ILE A 82 -7.92 -7.82 2.68
N TYR A 83 -7.67 -7.05 3.75
CA TYR A 83 -6.37 -6.92 4.39
C TYR A 83 -6.41 -7.54 5.76
N ILE A 84 -5.49 -8.45 6.04
CA ILE A 84 -5.35 -9.10 7.35
C ILE A 84 -3.90 -9.00 7.78
N VAL A 85 -3.69 -8.40 8.95
CA VAL A 85 -2.40 -8.39 9.63
C VAL A 85 -2.62 -8.61 11.12
N LYS A 86 -1.61 -9.17 11.77
CA LYS A 86 -1.38 -8.99 13.19
C LYS A 86 0.06 -8.53 13.34
N ASN A 87 0.26 -7.37 13.95
CA ASN A 87 1.59 -6.90 14.26
C ASN A 87 1.54 -6.00 15.49
N ASP A 88 2.22 -6.43 16.55
CA ASP A 88 2.28 -5.73 17.84
C ASP A 88 3.17 -4.47 17.74
N ILE A 89 3.97 -4.38 16.68
CA ILE A 89 4.87 -3.25 16.44
C ILE A 89 4.22 -2.29 15.45
N PHE A 90 3.62 -1.23 16.01
CA PHE A 90 2.96 -0.08 15.36
C PHE A 90 3.68 0.57 14.15
N HIS A 91 4.94 0.18 13.90
CA HIS A 91 5.85 0.80 12.94
C HIS A 91 6.21 -0.10 11.75
N LEU A 92 5.89 -1.39 11.76
CA LEU A 92 6.51 -2.31 10.80
C LEU A 92 5.69 -2.52 9.54
N PHE A 93 4.35 -2.57 9.61
CA PHE A 93 3.56 -2.60 8.37
C PHE A 93 3.21 -1.18 7.92
N SER A 94 3.93 -0.70 6.92
CA SER A 94 3.65 0.55 6.23
C SER A 94 3.61 0.30 4.73
N ILE A 95 2.52 0.76 4.10
CA ILE A 95 2.52 0.95 2.66
C ILE A 95 3.14 2.32 2.42
N THR A 96 4.23 2.33 1.65
CA THR A 96 4.93 3.58 1.30
C THR A 96 4.00 4.54 0.57
N VAL A 97 4.36 5.83 0.54
CA VAL A 97 3.51 6.83 -0.11
C VAL A 97 3.35 6.46 -1.58
N HIS A 98 2.10 6.28 -2.01
CA HIS A 98 1.74 6.00 -3.39
C HIS A 98 0.37 6.62 -3.70
N LYS A 99 -0.08 6.49 -4.93
CA LYS A 99 -1.42 6.91 -5.36
C LYS A 99 -2.02 5.83 -6.27
N ASP A 100 -3.34 5.73 -6.25
CA ASP A 100 -4.10 4.83 -7.10
C ASP A 100 -4.93 5.59 -8.14
N HIS A 101 -5.32 4.90 -9.21
CA HIS A 101 -6.27 5.41 -10.21
C HIS A 101 -7.70 4.94 -9.92
N PHE A 102 -8.01 4.69 -8.65
CA PHE A 102 -9.29 4.17 -8.20
C PHE A 102 -9.92 5.11 -7.17
N GLU A 103 -11.24 5.23 -7.21
CA GLU A 103 -12.01 5.71 -6.08
C GLU A 103 -12.08 4.58 -5.05
N ASN A 104 -11.62 4.84 -3.82
CA ASN A 104 -11.40 3.79 -2.84
C ASN A 104 -12.28 4.01 -1.60
N LEU A 105 -13.21 3.08 -1.35
CA LEU A 105 -13.96 3.03 -0.09
C LEU A 105 -13.30 2.03 0.85
N TYR A 106 -12.65 2.54 1.88
CA TYR A 106 -11.88 1.77 2.84
C TYR A 106 -12.68 1.58 4.13
N VAL A 107 -12.92 0.34 4.55
CA VAL A 107 -13.71 -0.01 5.75
C VAL A 107 -12.85 -0.79 6.73
N VAL A 108 -12.80 -0.36 7.99
CA VAL A 108 -12.10 -1.12 9.05
C VAL A 108 -13.12 -1.98 9.79
N ILE A 109 -12.86 -3.29 9.85
CA ILE A 109 -13.70 -4.27 10.54
C ILE A 109 -13.23 -4.44 11.99
N THR A 110 -11.92 -4.57 12.20
CA THR A 110 -11.29 -4.59 13.53
C THR A 110 -9.92 -3.91 13.45
N GLY A 111 -9.38 -3.49 14.60
CA GLY A 111 -8.14 -2.73 14.69
C GLY A 111 -8.32 -1.27 14.28
N VAL A 112 -7.24 -0.63 13.82
CA VAL A 112 -7.24 0.79 13.43
C VAL A 112 -6.29 0.98 12.26
N LYS A 113 -6.70 1.76 11.25
CA LYS A 113 -5.79 2.24 10.19
C LYS A 113 -5.47 3.71 10.37
N HIS A 114 -4.22 4.07 10.17
CA HIS A 114 -3.72 5.44 10.21
C HIS A 114 -3.23 5.85 8.82
N PHE A 115 -3.85 6.88 8.26
CA PHE A 115 -3.53 7.42 6.95
C PHE A 115 -2.77 8.74 7.08
N ILE A 116 -1.74 8.90 6.26
CA ILE A 116 -1.15 10.20 5.92
C ILE A 116 -1.50 10.45 4.47
N LEU A 117 -2.28 11.49 4.20
CA LEU A 117 -2.83 11.81 2.89
C LEU A 117 -2.21 13.09 2.36
N HIS A 118 -1.84 13.13 1.07
CA HIS A 118 -1.56 14.37 0.36
C HIS A 118 -2.50 14.51 -0.85
N PRO A 119 -3.04 15.71 -1.07
CA PRO A 119 -3.86 15.95 -2.25
C PRO A 119 -3.04 15.81 -3.54
N PRO A 120 -3.65 15.50 -4.68
CA PRO A 120 -2.95 15.43 -5.97
C PRO A 120 -2.21 16.75 -6.31
N THR A 121 -2.68 17.88 -5.79
CA THR A 121 -2.05 19.20 -5.97
C THR A 121 -0.70 19.35 -5.25
N ASP A 122 -0.35 18.48 -4.30
CA ASP A 122 0.95 18.46 -3.64
C ASP A 122 2.03 17.76 -4.49
N GLN A 123 1.69 17.21 -5.66
CA GLN A 123 2.62 16.54 -6.57
C GLN A 123 3.94 17.31 -6.81
N PRO A 124 3.97 18.65 -6.99
CA PRO A 124 5.23 19.40 -7.14
C PRO A 124 6.21 19.28 -5.97
N PHE A 125 5.74 18.84 -4.81
CA PHE A 125 6.51 18.72 -3.58
C PHE A 125 6.84 17.26 -3.23
N ILE A 126 6.24 16.30 -3.94
CA ILE A 126 6.43 14.87 -3.70
C ILE A 126 7.45 14.33 -4.71
N PRO A 127 8.64 13.90 -4.25
CA PRO A 127 9.69 13.47 -5.16
C PRO A 127 9.38 12.09 -5.74
N TYR A 128 9.82 11.90 -6.98
CA TYR A 128 9.82 10.61 -7.65
C TYR A 128 11.22 10.31 -8.17
N GLU A 129 11.65 9.08 -8.00
CA GLU A 129 12.92 8.57 -8.51
C GLU A 129 12.66 7.23 -9.24
N MET A 130 13.57 6.85 -10.14
CA MET A 130 13.48 5.58 -10.88
C MET A 130 14.31 4.51 -10.18
N TYR A 131 13.67 3.41 -9.80
CA TYR A 131 14.32 2.31 -9.10
C TYR A 131 14.25 1.01 -9.90
N PRO A 132 15.35 0.23 -9.98
CA PRO A 132 15.27 -1.14 -10.47
C PRO A 132 14.38 -1.97 -9.55
N VAL A 133 13.57 -2.84 -10.15
CA VAL A 133 12.67 -3.73 -9.40
C VAL A 133 13.44 -4.93 -8.87
N ALA A 134 13.14 -5.30 -7.65
CA ALA A 134 13.61 -6.51 -6.99
C ALA A 134 12.48 -7.10 -6.13
N SER A 135 12.67 -8.31 -5.63
CA SER A 135 11.74 -8.95 -4.70
C SER A 135 12.48 -9.57 -3.54
N TYR A 136 11.83 -9.62 -2.38
CA TYR A 136 12.32 -10.45 -1.29
C TYR A 136 12.18 -11.93 -1.64
N LYS A 137 13.16 -12.72 -1.19
CA LYS A 137 13.19 -14.17 -1.29
C LYS A 137 13.67 -14.76 0.02
N GLU A 138 12.81 -15.51 0.69
CA GLU A 138 13.18 -16.26 1.89
C GLU A 138 14.06 -17.46 1.49
N THR A 139 15.31 -17.43 1.94
CA THR A 139 16.31 -18.47 1.65
C THR A 139 16.39 -19.53 2.75
N TYR A 140 16.14 -19.12 3.98
CA TYR A 140 15.92 -19.95 5.16
C TYR A 140 14.80 -19.30 5.99
N PRO A 141 14.08 -20.05 6.85
CA PRO A 141 13.03 -19.46 7.69
C PRO A 141 13.52 -18.21 8.43
N GLY A 142 12.99 -17.04 8.06
CA GLY A 142 13.40 -15.74 8.61
C GLY A 142 14.54 -14.99 7.95
N GLU A 143 15.21 -15.59 6.96
CA GLU A 143 16.36 -15.00 6.27
C GLU A 143 15.99 -14.66 4.83
N PHE A 144 15.88 -13.37 4.57
CA PHE A 144 15.47 -12.83 3.28
C PHE A 144 16.67 -12.27 2.53
N LYS A 145 16.70 -12.51 1.22
CA LYS A 145 17.58 -11.81 0.28
C LYS A 145 16.75 -10.97 -0.67
N VAL A 146 17.34 -9.90 -1.15
CA VAL A 146 16.78 -9.09 -2.24
C VAL A 146 17.30 -9.67 -3.55
N GLU A 147 16.40 -10.20 -4.37
CA GLU A 147 16.72 -10.73 -5.69
C GLU A 147 16.24 -9.74 -6.77
N PRO A 148 17.15 -9.19 -7.61
CA PRO A 148 16.75 -8.33 -8.71
C PRO A 148 15.80 -9.03 -9.67
N ASN A 149 14.86 -8.28 -10.24
CA ASN A 149 14.01 -8.80 -11.30
C ASN A 149 14.84 -9.04 -12.58
N GLU A 150 14.71 -10.23 -13.16
CA GLU A 150 15.49 -10.67 -14.33
C GLU A 150 15.25 -9.80 -15.58
N THR A 151 14.09 -9.16 -15.69
CA THR A 151 13.72 -8.29 -16.82
C THR A 151 14.49 -6.97 -16.85
N GLY A 152 15.09 -6.55 -15.72
CA GLY A 152 15.75 -5.25 -15.58
C GLY A 152 14.78 -4.07 -15.54
N ASP A 153 13.50 -4.33 -15.26
CA ASP A 153 12.46 -3.29 -15.19
C ASP A 153 12.79 -2.25 -14.12
N LYS A 154 12.38 -1.01 -14.40
CA LYS A 154 12.45 0.11 -13.45
C LYS A 154 11.07 0.69 -13.22
N VAL A 155 10.79 1.07 -11.99
CA VAL A 155 9.55 1.74 -11.59
C VAL A 155 9.85 3.14 -11.07
N LYS A 156 8.91 4.06 -11.34
CA LYS A 156 8.92 5.40 -10.78
C LYS A 156 8.24 5.32 -9.40
N TRP A 157 8.97 5.59 -8.33
CA TRP A 157 8.45 5.47 -6.95
C TRP A 157 8.82 6.66 -6.07
N ILE A 158 8.09 6.83 -4.98
CA ILE A 158 8.29 7.90 -4.00
C ILE A 158 9.22 7.37 -2.89
N PRO A 159 10.43 7.95 -2.73
CA PRO A 159 11.40 7.47 -1.74
C PRO A 159 11.28 8.12 -0.37
N VAL A 160 10.42 9.12 -0.22
CA VAL A 160 10.25 9.83 1.05
C VAL A 160 9.45 8.98 2.03
N ASP A 161 10.01 8.78 3.21
CA ASP A 161 9.26 8.37 4.39
C ASP A 161 8.49 9.59 4.95
N PRO A 162 7.14 9.61 4.90
CA PRO A 162 6.35 10.73 5.38
C PRO A 162 6.37 10.87 6.91
N LEU A 163 6.75 9.83 7.65
CA LEU A 163 6.88 9.87 9.11
C LEU A 163 8.18 10.54 9.55
N LYS A 164 9.23 10.44 8.71
CA LYS A 164 10.55 10.99 8.98
C LYS A 164 11.20 11.47 7.68
N PRO A 165 10.68 12.54 7.06
CA PRO A 165 11.18 13.00 5.77
C PRO A 165 12.59 13.57 5.89
N ASP A 166 13.51 13.13 5.02
CA ASP A 166 14.83 13.73 4.87
C ASP A 166 14.71 15.04 4.06
N LEU A 167 14.45 16.14 4.76
CA LEU A 167 14.35 17.47 4.15
C LEU A 167 15.70 18.03 3.67
N GLY A 168 16.82 17.38 4.03
CA GLY A 168 18.13 17.69 3.45
C GLY A 168 18.23 17.18 2.02
N LYS A 169 17.73 15.96 1.77
CA LYS A 169 17.66 15.36 0.43
C LYS A 169 16.48 15.87 -0.40
N TRP A 170 15.30 16.01 0.20
CA TRP A 170 14.06 16.44 -0.48
C TRP A 170 13.43 17.68 0.17
N PRO A 171 14.07 18.86 0.08
CA PRO A 171 13.63 20.07 0.77
C PRO A 171 12.25 20.57 0.34
N LEU A 172 11.82 20.28 -0.89
CA LEU A 172 10.50 20.67 -1.39
C LEU A 172 9.35 19.93 -0.68
N TYR A 173 9.59 18.73 -0.15
CA TYR A 173 8.57 17.98 0.58
C TYR A 173 8.09 18.73 1.83
N GLY A 174 8.94 19.58 2.43
CA GLY A 174 8.54 20.45 3.54
C GLY A 174 7.49 21.51 3.19
N LYS A 175 7.12 21.65 1.91
CA LYS A 175 6.03 22.52 1.44
C LYS A 175 4.70 21.77 1.26
N ALA A 176 4.73 20.44 1.25
CA ALA A 176 3.52 19.62 1.22
C ALA A 176 2.73 19.79 2.54
N ARG A 177 1.42 19.57 2.49
CA ARG A 177 0.52 19.71 3.64
C ARG A 177 -0.23 18.40 3.87
N PRO A 178 0.37 17.44 4.59
CA PRO A 178 -0.29 16.17 4.86
C PRO A 178 -1.54 16.35 5.72
N ILE A 179 -2.55 15.52 5.44
CA ILE A 179 -3.74 15.32 6.27
C ILE A 179 -3.60 13.98 6.98
N HIS A 180 -3.80 13.97 8.29
CA HIS A 180 -3.74 12.76 9.10
C HIS A 180 -5.15 12.31 9.46
N CYS A 181 -5.45 11.04 9.20
CA CYS A 181 -6.74 10.43 9.51
C CYS A 181 -6.52 9.08 10.19
N SER A 182 -7.33 8.77 11.20
CA SER A 182 -7.37 7.42 11.79
C SER A 182 -8.77 6.86 11.59
N LEU A 183 -8.84 5.63 11.10
CA LEU A 183 -10.07 4.92 10.79
C LEU A 183 -10.23 3.76 11.77
N HIS A 184 -11.32 3.79 12.52
CA HIS A 184 -11.66 2.85 13.59
C HIS A 184 -12.69 1.80 13.12
N PRO A 185 -12.93 0.74 13.92
CA PRO A 185 -13.89 -0.31 13.55
C PRO A 185 -15.29 0.24 13.27
N GLY A 186 -15.85 -0.17 12.14
CA GLY A 186 -17.15 0.28 11.64
C GLY A 186 -17.13 1.60 10.88
N GLU A 187 -15.98 2.29 10.81
CA GLU A 187 -15.83 3.52 10.04
C GLU A 187 -15.41 3.22 8.59
N MET A 188 -15.85 4.10 7.68
CA MET A 188 -15.48 4.08 6.28
C MET A 188 -14.78 5.38 5.88
N LEU A 189 -13.64 5.27 5.20
CA LEU A 189 -12.95 6.37 4.54
C LEU A 189 -13.21 6.30 3.04
N TYR A 190 -13.75 7.37 2.47
CA TYR A 190 -13.62 7.61 1.04
C TYR A 190 -12.25 8.26 0.76
N LEU A 191 -11.37 7.50 0.11
CA LEU A 191 -10.07 7.93 -0.37
C LEU A 191 -10.18 8.19 -1.89
N PRO A 192 -10.22 9.46 -2.32
CA PRO A 192 -10.47 9.79 -3.72
C PRO A 192 -9.31 9.36 -4.62
N SER A 193 -9.60 9.12 -5.89
CA SER A 193 -8.58 8.79 -6.89
C SER A 193 -7.45 9.82 -6.93
N MET A 194 -6.24 9.35 -7.24
CA MET A 194 -5.01 10.12 -7.35
C MET A 194 -4.48 10.74 -6.05
N TRP A 195 -5.17 10.58 -4.92
CA TRP A 195 -4.65 11.02 -3.63
C TRP A 195 -3.45 10.18 -3.21
N TYR A 196 -2.38 10.87 -2.83
CA TYR A 196 -1.23 10.23 -2.24
C TYR A 196 -1.59 9.78 -0.85
N HIS A 197 -1.23 8.56 -0.50
CA HIS A 197 -1.52 8.02 0.80
C HIS A 197 -0.42 7.08 1.26
N HIS A 198 -0.15 7.15 2.56
CA HIS A 198 0.66 6.20 3.30
C HIS A 198 -0.19 5.63 4.42
N VAL A 199 -0.17 4.31 4.57
CA VAL A 199 -1.06 3.59 5.48
C VAL A 199 -0.23 2.85 6.51
N ARG A 200 -0.54 3.10 7.78
CA ARG A 200 -0.14 2.26 8.92
C ARG A 200 -1.36 1.60 9.50
N GLN A 201 -1.15 0.52 10.24
CA GLN A 201 -2.23 -0.18 10.92
C GLN A 201 -1.80 -0.67 12.30
N GLY A 202 -2.76 -0.75 13.21
CA GLY A 202 -2.58 -1.29 14.54
C GLY A 202 -2.62 -2.82 14.57
N GLU A 203 -2.38 -3.37 15.75
CA GLU A 203 -2.44 -4.81 15.98
C GLU A 203 -3.84 -5.38 15.65
N GLY A 204 -3.87 -6.57 15.05
CA GLY A 204 -5.11 -7.29 14.74
C GLY A 204 -6.05 -6.56 13.78
N THR A 205 -5.50 -5.72 12.88
CA THR A 205 -6.31 -4.96 11.93
C THR A 205 -6.80 -5.84 10.79
N ILE A 206 -8.12 -5.86 10.61
CA ILE A 206 -8.80 -6.43 9.45
C ILE A 206 -9.59 -5.31 8.79
N ALA A 207 -9.41 -5.14 7.48
CA ALA A 207 -10.10 -4.14 6.71
C ALA A 207 -10.50 -4.68 5.34
N VAL A 208 -11.60 -4.16 4.81
CA VAL A 208 -12.05 -4.41 3.44
C VAL A 208 -12.01 -3.09 2.69
N ASN A 209 -11.61 -3.13 1.42
CA ASN A 209 -11.72 -1.96 0.58
C ASN A 209 -12.38 -2.28 -0.77
N TYR A 210 -13.10 -1.32 -1.30
CA TYR A 210 -13.80 -1.40 -2.58
C TYR A 210 -13.20 -0.36 -3.53
N TRP A 211 -12.66 -0.84 -4.64
CA TRP A 211 -12.10 -0.03 -5.71
C TRP A 211 -13.09 0.11 -6.85
N TYR A 212 -13.28 1.35 -7.26
CA TYR A 212 -14.06 1.75 -8.42
C TYR A 212 -13.12 2.46 -9.38
N ASP A 213 -13.22 2.18 -10.68
CA ASP A 213 -12.42 2.90 -11.67
C ASP A 213 -12.68 4.40 -11.57
N MET A 214 -11.61 5.20 -11.60
CA MET A 214 -11.77 6.64 -11.66
C MET A 214 -12.33 7.07 -13.01
N GLU A 215 -13.06 8.18 -13.03
CA GLU A 215 -13.36 8.86 -14.28
C GLU A 215 -12.11 9.58 -14.81
N PHE A 216 -11.66 9.20 -16.01
CA PHE A 216 -10.52 9.83 -16.70
C PHE A 216 -10.94 11.15 -17.36
N ASP A 217 -11.31 12.12 -16.52
CA ASP A 217 -11.85 13.41 -16.93
C ASP A 217 -10.79 14.54 -16.98
N ILE A 218 -11.23 15.80 -16.91
CA ILE A 218 -10.34 16.96 -16.91
C ILE A 218 -9.36 16.97 -15.72
N LYS A 219 -9.73 16.39 -14.57
CA LYS A 219 -8.85 16.33 -13.39
C LYS A 219 -7.63 15.48 -13.68
N PHE A 220 -7.83 14.32 -14.32
CA PHE A 220 -6.74 13.44 -14.75
C PHE A 220 -5.83 14.14 -15.76
N ASN A 221 -6.41 14.83 -16.75
CA ASN A 221 -5.62 15.57 -17.74
C ASN A 221 -4.76 16.68 -17.11
N TYR A 222 -5.31 17.43 -16.15
CA TYR A 222 -4.54 18.43 -15.41
C TYR A 222 -3.43 17.81 -14.56
N PHE A 223 -3.70 16.69 -13.89
CA PHE A 223 -2.68 15.97 -13.14
C PHE A 223 -1.51 15.53 -14.06
N GLN A 224 -1.81 14.92 -15.21
CA GLN A 224 -0.80 14.52 -16.18
C GLN A 224 -0.03 15.71 -16.76
N PHE A 225 -0.70 16.85 -16.95
CA PHE A 225 -0.04 18.09 -17.37
C PHE A 225 0.98 18.57 -16.33
N VAL A 226 0.59 18.62 -15.05
CA VAL A 226 1.50 19.01 -13.96
C VAL A 226 2.66 18.03 -13.87
N GLU A 227 2.42 16.72 -13.97
CA GLU A 227 3.47 15.70 -13.96
C GLU A 227 4.53 15.95 -15.05
N LYS A 228 4.07 16.16 -16.29
CA LYS A 228 4.96 16.40 -17.45
C LYS A 228 5.71 17.72 -17.32
N LEU A 229 5.06 18.77 -16.82
CA LEU A 229 5.69 20.06 -16.59
C LEU A 229 6.84 19.93 -15.58
N LEU A 230 6.63 19.17 -14.50
CA LEU A 230 7.66 18.93 -13.49
C LEU A 230 8.84 18.13 -14.03
N SER A 231 8.62 17.12 -14.88
CA SER A 231 9.74 16.41 -15.52
C SER A 231 10.57 17.34 -16.39
N THR A 232 9.95 18.21 -17.19
CA THR A 232 10.69 19.15 -18.04
C THR A 232 11.50 20.16 -17.23
N VAL A 233 10.93 20.72 -16.16
CA VAL A 233 11.63 21.69 -15.31
C VAL A 233 12.80 21.07 -14.55
N ASN A 234 12.73 19.78 -14.24
CA ASN A 234 13.80 19.07 -13.52
C ASN A 234 14.91 18.55 -14.43
N ASP A 235 14.61 18.21 -15.69
CA ASP A 235 15.63 17.82 -16.68
C ASP A 235 16.54 18.99 -17.10
N ASP A 236 16.07 20.23 -16.96
CA ASP A 236 16.82 21.45 -17.25
C ASP A 236 17.72 21.94 -16.09
N ARG A 237 17.82 21.19 -14.97
CA ARG A 237 18.65 21.52 -13.79
C ARG A 237 19.82 20.57 -13.60
#